data_AF-K9JTY9-F1
#
_entry.id   AF-K9JTY9-F1
#
_cell.length_a   1.000
_cell.length_b   1.000
_cell.length_c   1.000
_cell.angle_alpha   90.00
_cell.angle_beta   90.00
_cell.angle_gamma   90.00
#
_symmetry.space_group_name_H-M   'P 1'
#
loop_
_entity.id
_entity.type
_entity.pdbx_description
1 polymer ?
#
loop_
_entity_poly.entity_id
_entity_poly.type
_entity_poly.pdbx_seq_one_letter_code
_entity_poly.pdbx_strand_id
1 'polypeptide(L)' 'GHTLMWHQQTPKWLIAEAGYTPEALAELLREYIHAVVGRYRGRIAMWDVVNE' A
#
# COMPACT_ATOMS: atom_id res chain seq x y z
N GLY A 1 5.81 -11.76 0.23
CA GLY A 1 5.88 -10.41 -0.36
C GLY A 1 6.03 -9.45 0.78
N HIS A 2 7.03 -8.58 0.74
CA HIS A 2 7.39 -7.70 1.84
C HIS A 2 7.74 -6.33 1.27
N THR A 3 6.99 -5.26 1.54
CA THR A 3 5.69 -5.13 2.25
C THR A 3 4.78 -4.23 1.42
N LEU A 4 3.48 -4.15 1.76
CA LEU A 4 2.54 -3.26 1.08
C LEU A 4 2.46 -1.88 1.75
N MET A 5 2.60 -1.81 3.08
CA MET A 5 2.54 -0.55 3.81
C MET A 5 3.65 -0.51 4.86
N TRP A 6 4.43 0.56 4.85
CA TRP A 6 5.49 0.81 5.82
C TRP A 6 5.72 2.32 5.95
N HIS A 7 6.20 2.74 7.12
CA HIS A 7 6.59 4.13 7.37
C HIS A 7 7.92 4.51 6.69
N GLN A 8 8.72 3.51 6.28
CA GLN A 8 9.95 3.73 5.52
C GLN A 8 9.76 3.45 4.03
N GLN A 9 10.56 4.11 3.20
CA GLN A 9 10.58 3.94 1.74
C GLN A 9 9.24 4.24 1.06
N THR A 10 8.36 4.99 1.73
CA THR A 10 7.11 5.51 1.17
C THR A 10 7.42 6.57 0.11
N PRO A 11 6.76 6.55 -1.08
CA PRO A 11 7.02 7.53 -2.13
C PRO A 11 6.78 8.96 -1.66
N LYS A 12 7.65 9.89 -2.05
CA LYS A 12 7.57 11.29 -1.63
C LYS A 12 6.23 11.95 -1.99
N TRP A 13 5.62 11.59 -3.12
CA TRP A 13 4.33 12.17 -3.54
C TRP A 13 3.20 11.84 -2.56
N LEU A 14 3.24 10.66 -1.93
CA LEU A 14 2.22 10.23 -0.97
C LEU A 14 2.34 10.99 0.35
N ILE A 15 3.57 11.40 0.72
CA ILE A 15 3.85 12.15 1.96
C ILE A 15 3.73 13.67 1.72
N ALA A 16 4.11 14.15 0.55
CA ALA A 16 4.17 15.58 0.23
C ALA A 16 2.79 16.19 -0.04
N GLU A 17 1.81 15.37 -0.44
CA GLU A 17 0.43 15.81 -0.56
C GLU A 17 -0.24 15.86 0.82
N ALA A 18 -0.14 17.01 1.48
CA ALA A 18 -0.79 17.34 2.76
C ALA A 18 -2.34 17.40 2.70
N GLY A 19 -2.96 16.81 1.67
CA GLY A 19 -4.36 17.01 1.30
C GLY A 19 -5.24 15.78 1.33
N TYR A 20 -4.72 14.60 1.68
CA TYR A 20 -5.57 13.42 1.79
C TYR A 20 -6.47 13.52 3.02
N THR A 21 -7.78 13.40 2.81
CA THR A 21 -8.68 13.04 3.91
C THR A 21 -8.42 11.57 4.30
N PRO A 22 -8.72 11.17 5.54
CA PRO A 22 -8.60 9.78 5.97
C PRO A 22 -9.31 8.80 5.02
N GLU A 23 -10.45 9.19 4.48
CA GLU A 23 -11.26 8.37 3.56
C GLU A 23 -10.58 8.24 2.19
N ALA A 24 -10.06 9.34 1.65
CA ALA A 24 -9.35 9.33 0.38
C ALA A 24 -8.07 8.47 0.46
N LEU A 25 -7.33 8.56 1.58
CA LEU A 25 -6.15 7.74 1.80
C LEU A 25 -6.51 6.25 1.97
N ALA A 26 -7.59 5.95 2.69
CA ALA A 26 -8.06 4.58 2.86
C ALA A 26 -8.44 3.93 1.52
N GLU A 27 -9.13 4.67 0.65
CA GLU A 27 -9.49 4.18 -0.69
C GLU A 27 -8.27 3.98 -1.59
N LEU A 28 -7.33 4.93 -1.60
CA LEU A 28 -6.07 4.80 -2.33
C LEU A 28 -5.29 3.55 -1.90
N LEU A 29 -5.18 3.33 -0.59
CA LEU A 29 -4.49 2.16 -0.03
C LEU A 29 -5.22 0.85 -0.40
N ARG A 30 -6.56 0.85 -0.34
CA ARG A 30 -7.38 -0.30 -0.74
C ARG A 30 -7.12 -0.66 -2.20
N GLU A 31 -7.18 0.32 -3.11
CA GLU A 31 -6.91 0.12 -4.53
C GLU A 31 -5.49 -0.40 -4.79
N TYR A 32 -4.50 0.21 -4.15
CA TYR A 32 -3.10 -0.23 -4.24
C TYR A 32 -2.92 -1.68 -3.80
N ILE A 33 -3.46 -2.07 -2.64
CA ILE A 33 -3.36 -3.44 -2.10
C ILE A 33 -3.98 -4.44 -3.07
N HIS A 34 -5.21 -4.17 -3.57
CA HIS A 34 -5.86 -5.07 -4.52
C HIS A 34 -5.10 -5.18 -5.84
N ALA A 35 -4.57 -4.07 -6.36
CA ALA A 35 -3.80 -4.08 -7.59
C ALA A 35 -2.52 -4.92 -7.45
N VAL A 36 -1.76 -4.76 -6.36
CA VAL A 36 -0.51 -5.50 -6.14
C VAL A 36 -0.77 -6.96 -5.84
N VAL A 37 -1.63 -7.28 -4.87
CA VAL A 37 -1.93 -8.68 -4.52
C VAL A 37 -2.60 -9.41 -5.68
N GLY A 38 -3.49 -8.72 -6.42
CA GLY A 38 -4.12 -9.25 -7.63
C GLY A 38 -3.10 -9.59 -8.71
N ARG A 39 -2.15 -8.69 -9.01
CA ARG A 39 -1.09 -8.91 -10.00
C ARG A 39 -0.22 -10.15 -9.71
N TYR A 40 0.00 -10.46 -8.43
CA TYR A 40 0.85 -11.59 -8.01
C TYR A 40 0.06 -12.78 -7.45
N ARG A 41 -1.25 -12.86 -7.70
CA ARG A 41 -2.09 -13.97 -7.26
C ARG A 41 -1.50 -15.32 -7.71
N GLY A 42 -1.40 -16.26 -6.76
CA GLY A 42 -0.85 -17.60 -6.99
C GLY A 42 0.67 -17.68 -7.09
N ARG A 43 1.39 -16.54 -7.06
CA ARG A 43 2.86 -16.49 -7.16
C ARG A 43 3.55 -16.20 -5.83
N ILE A 44 2.84 -15.58 -4.90
CA ILE A 44 3.34 -15.24 -3.57
C ILE A 44 2.44 -15.93 -2.53
N ALA A 45 3.05 -16.77 -1.69
CA ALA A 45 2.33 -17.57 -0.70
C ALA A 45 1.84 -16.75 0.50
N MET A 46 2.58 -15.71 0.89
CA MET A 46 2.28 -14.87 2.06
C MET A 46 2.74 -13.42 1.83
N TRP A 47 2.06 -12.48 2.48
CA TRP A 47 2.34 -11.04 2.40
C TRP A 47 2.42 -10.41 3.78
N ASP A 48 3.42 -9.57 3.97
CA ASP A 48 3.43 -8.59 5.05
C ASP A 48 2.63 -7.39 4.56
N VAL A 49 1.33 -7.37 4.90
CA VAL A 49 0.40 -6.32 4.43
C VAL A 49 0.74 -4.97 5.06
N VAL A 50 1.06 -4.97 6.35
CA VAL A 50 1.55 -3.81 7.08
C VAL A 50 2.84 -4.24 7.78
N ASN A 51 3.88 -3.43 7.62
CA ASN A 51 5.12 -3.57 8.34
C ASN A 51 5.31 -2.33 9.22
N GLU A 52 5.62 -2.58 10.49
CA GLU A 52 6.02 -1.58 11.50
C GLU A 52 5.23 -0.27 11.44
#